data_AF-A0AAW6XUU8-F1
#
_entry.id   AF-A0AAW6XUU8-F1
#
_cell.length_a   1.000
_cell.length_b   1.000
_cell.length_c   1.000
_cell.angle_alpha   90.00
_cell.angle_beta   90.00
_cell.angle_gamma   90.00
#
_symmetry.space_group_name_H-M   'P 1'
#
loop_
_entity.id
_entity.type
_entity.pdbx_description
1 polymer ?
#
loop_
_entity_poly.entity_id
_entity_poly.type
_entity_poly.pdbx_seq_one_letter_code
_entity_poly.pdbx_strand_id
1 'polypeptide(L)'
;PAVIGSIIDYLFAPDDPNAVVERMSSEDTKIVSLTVTEGGYNIDDETGKFRTDAKGAVHDAEHPEEPQTTFGFIVAALRRRKEAGLAPFTVMSCDNLPGNGNIARTAV
;
A
#
# COMPACT_ATOMS: atom_id res chain seq x y z
N PRO A 1 -16.44 -27.08 -12.43
CA PRO A 1 -16.13 -25.68 -12.00
C PRO A 1 -16.08 -25.59 -10.47
N ALA A 2 -15.13 -24.82 -9.94
CA ALA A 2 -14.98 -24.59 -8.50
C ALA A 2 -15.39 -23.15 -8.16
N VAL A 3 -16.01 -22.96 -6.99
CA VAL A 3 -16.30 -21.65 -6.42
C VAL A 3 -15.10 -21.22 -5.57
N ILE A 4 -14.64 -19.97 -5.73
CA ILE A 4 -13.58 -19.39 -4.89
C ILE A 4 -14.22 -18.51 -3.82
N GLY A 5 -13.94 -18.81 -2.55
CA GLY A 5 -14.48 -18.11 -1.37
C GLY A 5 -13.40 -17.57 -0.43
N SER A 6 -12.17 -17.36 -0.93
CA SER A 6 -11.04 -16.87 -0.13
C SER A 6 -11.05 -15.36 0.12
N ILE A 7 -11.87 -14.59 -0.62
CA ILE A 7 -12.09 -13.16 -0.39
C ILE A 7 -13.35 -13.05 0.47
N ILE A 8 -13.20 -12.45 1.65
CA ILE A 8 -14.26 -12.37 2.66
C ILE A 8 -14.85 -10.98 2.82
N ASP A 9 -14.20 -9.95 2.27
CA ASP A 9 -14.59 -8.55 2.42
C ASP A 9 -14.00 -7.68 1.30
N TYR A 10 -14.55 -6.47 1.11
CA TYR A 10 -14.09 -5.48 0.13
C TYR A 10 -14.32 -4.05 0.66
N LEU A 11 -13.27 -3.23 0.59
CA LEU A 11 -13.30 -1.81 0.96
C LEU A 11 -12.91 -0.95 -0.25
N PHE A 12 -13.71 0.08 -0.53
CA PHE A 12 -13.39 1.09 -1.54
C PHE A 12 -12.85 2.36 -0.86
N ALA A 13 -11.53 2.58 -0.99
CA ALA A 13 -10.83 3.61 -0.24
C ALA A 13 -11.43 5.03 -0.33
N PRO A 14 -11.93 5.51 -1.49
CA PRO A 14 -12.54 6.84 -1.57
C PRO A 14 -13.81 7.04 -0.71
N ASP A 15 -14.53 5.97 -0.36
CA ASP A 15 -15.71 6.06 0.50
C ASP A 15 -15.32 6.21 1.97
N ASP A 16 -14.31 5.46 2.43
CA ASP A 16 -13.78 5.52 3.79
C ASP A 16 -12.29 5.12 3.84
N PRO A 17 -11.37 6.11 3.72
CA PRO A 17 -9.93 5.87 3.82
C PRO A 17 -9.52 5.30 5.18
N ASN A 18 -10.20 5.70 6.26
CA ASN A 18 -9.87 5.27 7.60
C ASN A 18 -10.18 3.79 7.82
N ALA A 19 -11.29 3.29 7.26
CA ALA A 19 -11.61 1.86 7.30
C ALA A 19 -10.52 1.01 6.63
N VAL A 20 -9.93 1.50 5.52
CA VAL A 20 -8.83 0.81 4.84
C VAL A 20 -7.58 0.79 5.71
N VAL A 21 -7.16 1.94 6.26
CA VAL A 21 -5.99 2.02 7.16
C VAL A 21 -6.20 1.14 8.38
N GLU A 22 -7.39 1.16 8.99
CA GLU A 22 -7.73 0.33 10.15
C GLU A 22 -7.63 -1.17 9.83
N ARG A 23 -8.22 -1.59 8.70
CA ARG A 23 -8.15 -2.99 8.26
C ARG A 23 -6.72 -3.45 8.03
N MET A 24 -5.86 -2.59 7.47
CA MET A 24 -4.43 -2.86 7.26
C MET A 24 -3.63 -2.86 8.57
N SER A 25 -4.00 -1.99 9.51
CA SER A 25 -3.33 -1.85 10.81
C SER A 25 -3.72 -2.93 11.82
N SER A 26 -4.84 -3.63 11.63
CA SER A 26 -5.29 -4.74 12.49
C SER A 26 -4.18 -5.78 12.74
N GLU A 27 -4.05 -6.25 13.98
CA GLU A 27 -3.05 -7.25 14.36
C GLU A 27 -3.13 -8.50 13.49
N ASP A 28 -4.33 -8.90 13.04
CA ASP A 28 -4.55 -10.07 12.19
C ASP A 28 -4.01 -9.91 10.76
N THR A 29 -3.78 -8.67 10.30
CA THR A 29 -3.15 -8.40 9.01
C THR A 29 -1.64 -8.61 9.12
N LYS A 30 -1.16 -9.73 8.55
CA LYS A 30 0.27 -10.08 8.50
C LYS A 30 0.90 -9.79 7.14
N ILE A 31 0.10 -9.73 6.07
CA ILE A 31 0.56 -9.50 4.68
C ILE A 31 -0.39 -8.50 4.02
N VAL A 32 0.17 -7.54 3.29
CA VAL A 32 -0.53 -6.68 2.33
C VAL A 32 0.03 -6.99 0.95
N SER A 33 -0.79 -7.60 0.08
CA SER A 33 -0.38 -7.96 -1.28
C SER A 33 -0.83 -6.92 -2.31
N LEU A 34 -0.06 -6.77 -3.40
CA LEU A 34 -0.29 -5.74 -4.41
C LEU A 34 -0.49 -6.35 -5.80
N THR A 35 -1.49 -5.83 -6.52
CA THR A 35 -1.72 -6.03 -7.96
C THR A 35 -2.16 -4.70 -8.56
N VAL A 36 -1.27 -3.71 -8.47
CA VAL A 36 -1.55 -2.29 -8.77
C VAL A 36 -1.08 -1.86 -10.16
N THR A 37 -0.60 -2.80 -10.98
CA THR A 37 0.03 -2.61 -12.29
C THR A 37 1.42 -1.96 -12.20
N GLU A 38 2.16 -2.02 -13.31
CA GLU A 38 3.51 -1.48 -13.43
C GLU A 38 3.58 0.02 -13.11
N GLY A 39 2.61 0.79 -13.62
CA GLY A 39 2.51 2.23 -13.37
C GLY A 39 2.04 2.59 -11.95
N GLY A 40 1.55 1.62 -11.19
CA GLY A 40 1.03 1.82 -9.85
C GLY A 40 2.10 2.11 -8.80
N TYR A 41 3.37 1.79 -9.07
CA TYR A 41 4.49 1.91 -8.11
C TYR A 41 5.05 3.34 -7.95
N ASN A 42 4.67 4.26 -8.85
CA ASN A 42 5.17 5.64 -8.89
C ASN A 42 6.72 5.72 -8.86
N ILE A 43 7.37 4.75 -9.50
CA ILE A 43 8.82 4.73 -9.71
C ILE A 43 9.13 5.36 -11.06
N ASP A 44 10.22 6.09 -11.10
CA ASP A 44 10.81 6.60 -12.33
C ASP A 44 11.67 5.51 -13.00
N ASP A 45 11.31 5.12 -14.21
CA ASP A 45 11.96 3.99 -14.91
C ASP A 45 13.43 4.28 -15.28
N GLU A 46 13.82 5.54 -15.46
CA GLU A 46 15.19 5.92 -15.80
C GLU A 46 16.10 5.91 -14.57
N THR A 47 15.62 6.45 -13.46
CA THR A 47 16.42 6.63 -12.24
C THR A 47 16.21 5.55 -11.20
N GLY A 48 15.15 4.75 -11.32
CA GLY A 48 14.73 3.74 -10.34
C GLY A 48 14.28 4.31 -9.00
N LYS A 49 13.96 5.61 -8.94
CA LYS A 49 13.57 6.31 -7.70
C LYS A 49 12.08 6.55 -7.64
N PHE A 50 11.54 6.64 -6.43
CA PHE A 50 10.16 7.09 -6.24
C PHE A 50 9.99 8.55 -6.64
N ARG A 51 8.94 8.85 -7.41
CA ARG A 51 8.60 10.20 -7.88
C ARG A 51 7.90 10.98 -6.78
N THR A 52 8.68 11.67 -5.95
CA THR A 52 8.19 12.48 -4.82
C THR A 52 7.41 13.72 -5.25
N ASP A 53 7.55 14.14 -6.50
CA ASP A 53 6.87 15.31 -7.10
C ASP A 53 5.53 14.96 -7.76
N ALA A 54 5.18 13.68 -7.87
CA ALA A 54 3.88 13.26 -8.35
C ALA A 54 2.77 13.78 -7.43
N LYS A 55 1.68 14.32 -8.00
CA LYS A 55 0.59 14.97 -7.23
C LYS A 55 0.06 14.14 -6.06
N GLY A 56 -0.11 12.83 -6.25
CA GLY A 56 -0.56 11.92 -5.19
C GLY A 56 0.49 11.71 -4.09
N ALA A 57 1.76 11.64 -4.45
CA ALA A 57 2.85 11.53 -3.47
C ALA A 57 2.99 12.81 -2.63
N VAL A 58 2.89 13.98 -3.27
CA VAL A 58 2.86 15.28 -2.58
C VAL A 58 1.67 15.36 -1.63
N HIS A 59 0.48 15.02 -2.12
CA HIS A 59 -0.74 15.00 -1.30
C HIS A 59 -0.57 14.12 -0.05
N ASP A 60 -0.14 12.87 -0.22
CA ASP A 60 -0.03 11.92 0.89
C ASP A 60 1.07 12.31 1.90
N ALA A 61 2.10 13.02 1.44
CA ALA A 61 3.13 13.57 2.32
C ALA A 61 2.61 14.77 3.14
N GLU A 62 1.76 15.61 2.55
CA GLU A 62 1.15 16.78 3.21
C GLU A 62 -0.04 16.38 4.12
N HIS A 63 -0.75 15.32 3.77
CA HIS A 63 -1.96 14.82 4.44
C HIS A 63 -1.82 13.34 4.84
N PRO A 64 -0.88 12.99 5.73
CA PRO A 64 -0.57 11.58 6.01
C PRO A 64 -1.67 10.82 6.77
N GLU A 65 -2.69 11.51 7.29
CA GLU A 65 -3.89 10.87 7.86
C GLU A 65 -5.01 10.63 6.83
N GLU A 66 -4.89 11.20 5.63
CA GLU A 66 -5.87 11.11 4.55
C GLU A 66 -5.21 10.64 3.24
N PRO A 67 -4.55 9.46 3.22
CA PRO A 67 -3.83 9.01 2.04
C PRO A 67 -4.77 8.72 0.86
N GLN A 68 -4.27 8.93 -0.35
CA GLN A 68 -4.98 8.68 -1.62
C GLN A 68 -4.26 7.66 -2.49
N THR A 69 -2.96 7.46 -2.30
CA THR A 69 -2.18 6.48 -3.07
C THR A 69 -1.99 5.18 -2.31
N THR A 70 -1.77 4.08 -3.04
CA THR A 70 -1.48 2.77 -2.45
C THR A 70 -0.37 2.83 -1.39
N PHE A 71 0.73 3.54 -1.66
CA PHE A 71 1.85 3.64 -0.72
C PHE A 71 1.56 4.59 0.43
N GLY A 72 0.77 5.64 0.21
CA GLY A 72 0.23 6.45 1.31
C GLY A 72 -0.55 5.60 2.31
N PHE A 73 -1.45 4.72 1.85
CA PHE A 73 -2.19 3.79 2.71
C PHE A 73 -1.26 2.82 3.46
N ILE A 74 -0.26 2.24 2.77
CA ILE A 74 0.72 1.35 3.39
C ILE A 74 1.50 2.06 4.50
N VAL A 75 2.02 3.25 4.21
CA VAL A 75 2.82 4.03 5.17
C VAL A 75 1.96 4.49 6.35
N ALA A 76 0.74 4.96 6.12
CA ALA A 76 -0.20 5.34 7.18
C ALA A 76 -0.51 4.15 8.10
N ALA A 77 -0.78 2.97 7.53
CA ALA A 77 -1.06 1.76 8.30
C ALA A 77 0.16 1.28 9.10
N LEU A 78 1.36 1.31 8.52
CA LEU A 78 2.60 0.96 9.20
C LEU A 78 2.93 1.94 10.34
N ARG A 79 2.69 3.24 10.14
CA ARG A 79 2.83 4.27 11.18
C ARG A 79 1.88 3.98 12.35
N ARG A 80 0.59 3.74 12.08
CA ARG A 80 -0.39 3.41 13.12
C ARG A 80 -0.02 2.15 13.89
N ARG A 81 0.48 1.11 13.20
CA ARG A 81 1.00 -0.11 13.87
C ARG A 81 2.19 0.20 14.77
N LYS A 82 3.14 0.99 14.29
CA LYS A 82 4.33 1.39 15.05
C LYS A 82 3.94 2.16 16.31
N GLU A 83 3.01 3.11 16.22
CA GLU A 83 2.49 3.88 17.35
C GLU A 83 1.76 3.00 18.38
N ALA A 84 1.06 1.97 17.90
CA ALA A 84 0.39 0.97 18.75
C ALA A 84 1.33 -0.14 19.28
N GLY A 85 2.62 -0.13 18.94
CA GLY A 85 3.58 -1.17 19.35
C GLY A 85 3.40 -2.52 18.65
N LEU A 86 2.70 -2.57 17.51
CA LEU A 86 2.49 -3.77 16.72
C LEU A 86 3.65 -4.01 15.73
N ALA A 87 3.98 -5.28 15.50
CA ALA A 87 4.95 -5.66 14.47
C ALA A 87 4.49 -5.24 13.07
N PRO A 88 5.38 -4.87 12.13
CA PRO A 88 4.97 -4.54 10.75
C PRO A 88 4.40 -5.76 10.01
N PHE A 89 3.61 -5.51 8.96
CA PHE A 89 3.21 -6.56 8.00
C PHE A 89 4.20 -6.65 6.85
N THR A 90 4.20 -7.77 6.12
CA THR A 90 4.94 -7.92 4.86
C THR A 90 4.20 -7.24 3.72
N VAL A 91 4.89 -6.43 2.91
CA VAL A 91 4.39 -5.93 1.63
C VAL A 91 4.80 -6.91 0.53
N MET A 92 3.83 -7.53 -0.15
CA MET A 92 4.06 -8.59 -1.13
C MET A 92 3.55 -8.17 -2.51
N SER A 93 4.44 -7.74 -3.40
CA SER A 93 4.04 -7.51 -4.79
C SER A 93 3.72 -8.83 -5.51
N CYS A 94 2.58 -8.85 -6.20
CA CYS A 94 2.19 -9.89 -7.15
C CYS A 94 2.09 -9.33 -8.58
N ASP A 95 2.56 -8.10 -8.81
CA ASP A 95 2.63 -7.51 -10.13
C ASP A 95 3.77 -8.13 -10.95
N ASN A 96 3.59 -8.14 -12.27
CA ASN A 96 4.52 -8.75 -13.23
C ASN A 96 5.72 -7.84 -13.56
N LEU A 97 6.49 -7.49 -12.53
CA LEU A 97 7.68 -6.66 -12.64
C LEU A 97 8.95 -7.47 -12.29
N PRO A 98 10.05 -7.34 -13.04
CA PRO A 98 11.35 -7.87 -12.63
C PRO A 98 11.77 -7.25 -11.29
N GLY A 99 12.04 -8.09 -10.29
CA GLY A 99 12.41 -7.60 -8.95
C GLY A 99 11.30 -6.80 -8.27
N ASN A 100 10.03 -7.15 -8.50
CA ASN A 100 8.86 -6.47 -7.97
C ASN A 100 8.92 -6.17 -6.45
N GLY A 101 9.52 -7.04 -5.64
CA GLY A 101 9.75 -6.80 -4.21
C GLY A 101 10.73 -5.65 -3.94
N ASN A 102 11.78 -5.48 -4.76
CA ASN A 102 12.69 -4.34 -4.66
C ASN A 102 12.00 -3.05 -5.08
N ILE A 103 11.16 -3.09 -6.11
CA ILE A 103 10.37 -1.94 -6.57
C ILE A 103 9.37 -1.51 -5.49
N ALA A 104 8.65 -2.48 -4.89
CA ALA A 104 7.77 -2.24 -3.76
C ALA A 104 8.53 -1.64 -2.56
N ARG A 105 9.74 -2.14 -2.28
CA ARG A 105 10.61 -1.60 -1.22
C ARG A 105 11.06 -0.18 -1.50
N THR A 106 11.28 0.20 -2.75
CA THR A 106 11.66 1.58 -3.10
C THR A 106 10.50 2.56 -2.96
N ALA A 107 9.27 2.09 -3.12
CA ALA A 107 8.06 2.92 -3.06
C ALA A 107 7.51 3.12 -1.63
N VAL A 108 8.01 2.38 -0.63
CA VAL A 108 7.61 2.43 0.79
C VAL A 108 8.74 3.02 1.63
#